data_AF-A0A2V8RQP1-F1
#
_entry.id   AF-A0A2V8RQP1-F1
#
_cell.length_a   1.000
_cell.length_b   1.000
_cell.length_c   1.000
_cell.angle_alpha   90.00
_cell.angle_beta   90.00
_cell.angle_gamma   90.00
#
_symmetry.space_group_name_H-M   'P 1'
#
loop_
_entity.id
_entity.type
_entity.pdbx_description
1 polymer ?
#
loop_
_entity_poly.entity_id
_entity_poly.type
_entity_poly.pdbx_seq_one_letter_code
_entity_poly.pdbx_strand_id
1 'polypeptide(L)' 'MLGGRCYANEAGLERGSRGHKLKVQTAWGTLSSPTVIVYDPHTGVATAGSDPRRRRYAVAW' A
#
# COMPACT_ATOMS: atom_id res chain seq x y z
N MET A 1 25.55 -14.45 18.91
CA MET A 1 24.86 -14.26 17.62
C MET A 1 23.46 -13.73 17.90
N LEU A 2 23.21 -12.44 17.70
CA LEU A 2 21.87 -11.83 17.79
C LEU A 2 21.39 -11.57 16.36
N GLY A 3 20.62 -12.51 15.84
CA GLY A 3 20.10 -12.48 14.46
C GLY A 3 19.04 -11.40 14.26
N GLY A 4 19.19 -10.66 13.16
CA GLY A 4 18.21 -9.86 12.41
C GLY A 4 16.90 -9.48 13.12
N ARG A 5 16.85 -8.26 13.65
CA ARG A 5 15.58 -7.61 13.99
C ARG A 5 14.88 -7.19 12.70
N CYS A 6 13.98 -8.03 12.21
CA CYS A 6 12.89 -7.57 11.36
C CYS A 6 12.15 -6.47 12.13
N TYR A 7 12.20 -5.21 11.71
CA TYR A 7 11.36 -4.19 12.34
C TYR A 7 9.91 -4.40 11.88
N ALA A 8 9.24 -5.29 12.60
CA ALA A 8 7.79 -5.38 12.66
C ALA A 8 7.30 -4.13 13.39
N ASN A 9 6.53 -3.29 12.70
CA ASN A 9 5.69 -2.31 13.39
C ASN A 9 4.75 -3.06 14.35
N GLU A 10 4.09 -2.35 15.26
CA GLU A 10 3.21 -2.96 16.25
C GLU A 10 2.18 -3.91 15.62
N ALA A 11 1.63 -3.53 14.46
CA ALA A 11 0.73 -4.38 13.67
C ALA A 11 1.39 -5.67 13.16
N GLY A 12 2.66 -5.63 12.77
CA GLY A 12 3.45 -6.81 12.42
C GLY A 12 3.71 -7.71 13.63
N LEU A 13 4.05 -7.14 14.79
CA LEU A 13 4.30 -7.90 16.02
C LEU A 13 3.03 -8.60 16.50
N GLU A 14 1.90 -7.89 16.52
CA GLU A 14 0.58 -8.43 16.87
C GLU A 14 0.19 -9.59 15.95
N ARG A 15 0.41 -9.47 14.63
CA ARG A 15 0.10 -10.56 13.69
C ARG A 15 1.03 -11.75 13.88
N GLY A 16 2.31 -11.52 14.18
CA GLY A 16 3.26 -12.58 14.46
C GLY A 16 2.90 -13.36 15.72
N SER A 17 2.49 -12.68 16.80
CA SER A 17 2.08 -13.34 18.05
C SER A 17 0.79 -14.16 17.90
N ARG A 18 -0.07 -13.81 16.94
CA ARG A 18 -1.24 -14.59 16.52
C ARG A 18 -0.91 -15.76 15.58
N GLY A 19 0.36 -16.03 15.32
CA GLY A 19 0.80 -17.18 14.51
C GLY A 19 0.79 -16.94 13.00
N HIS A 20 0.59 -15.70 12.53
CA HIS A 20 0.70 -15.40 11.10
C HIS A 20 2.15 -15.47 10.63
N LYS A 21 2.38 -16.11 9.48
CA LYS A 21 3.67 -16.08 8.78
C LYS A 21 3.82 -14.74 8.07
N LEU A 22 4.82 -13.95 8.48
CA LEU A 22 5.04 -12.62 7.94
C LEU A 22 6.24 -12.62 6.98
N LYS A 23 6.08 -11.94 5.84
CA LYS A 23 7.17 -11.59 4.94
C LYS A 23 7.20 -10.06 4.82
N VAL A 24 8.24 -9.46 5.40
CA VAL A 24 8.46 -8.01 5.31
C VAL A 24 9.00 -7.69 3.92
N GLN A 25 8.43 -6.67 3.28
CA GLN A 25 8.95 -6.09 2.03
C GLN A 25 9.47 -4.68 2.31
N THR A 26 10.17 -4.10 1.34
CA THR A 26 10.60 -2.69 1.42
C THR A 26 9.39 -1.76 1.49
N ALA A 27 9.59 -0.52 1.93
CA ALA A 27 8.51 0.48 2.08
C ALA A 27 7.68 0.70 0.80
N TRP A 28 8.29 0.48 -0.36
CA TRP A 28 7.65 0.57 -1.68
C TRP A 28 7.51 -0.78 -2.37
N GLY A 29 7.48 -1.87 -1.58
CA GLY A 29 7.30 -3.24 -2.04
C GLY A 29 5.98 -3.43 -2.80
N THR A 30 5.99 -4.41 -3.69
CA THR A 30 4.94 -4.60 -4.69
C THR A 30 3.87 -5.57 -4.22
N LEU A 31 2.98 -5.07 -3.35
CA LEU A 31 1.74 -5.76 -3.00
C LEU A 31 0.65 -5.59 -4.06
N SER A 32 0.61 -4.43 -4.73
CA SER A 32 -0.32 -4.11 -5.81
C SER A 32 0.13 -2.86 -6.57
N SER A 33 -0.55 -2.51 -7.65
CA SER A 33 -0.45 -1.19 -8.27
C SER A 33 -1.82 -0.66 -8.66
N PRO A 34 -2.54 -0.01 -7.73
CA PRO A 34 -3.87 0.51 -8.01
C PRO A 34 -3.82 1.79 -8.86
N THR A 35 -4.85 1.94 -9.67
CA THR A 35 -5.22 3.16 -10.40
C THR A 35 -6.73 3.26 -10.31
N VAL A 36 -7.25 4.38 -9.84
CA VAL A 36 -8.66 4.53 -9.47
C VAL A 36 -9.19 5.86 -9.99
N ILE A 37 -10.41 5.85 -10.50
CA ILE A 37 -11.22 7.03 -10.79
C ILE A 37 -12.52 6.87 -10.01
N VAL A 38 -12.94 7.94 -9.32
CA VAL A 38 -14.23 8.03 -8.62
C VAL A 38 -15.01 9.18 -9.25
N TYR A 39 -16.24 8.90 -9.66
CA TYR A 39 -17.15 9.87 -10.23
C TYR A 39 -18.30 10.14 -9.26
N ASP A 40 -18.52 11.41 -8.93
CA ASP A 40 -19.68 11.86 -8.17
C ASP A 40 -20.79 12.29 -9.14
N PRO A 41 -21.91 11.53 -9.27
CA PRO A 41 -22.98 11.86 -10.19
C PRO A 41 -23.82 13.07 -9.74
N HIS A 42 -23.75 13.49 -8.48
CA HIS A 42 -24.51 14.64 -7.99
C HIS A 42 -23.83 15.95 -8.36
N THR A 43 -22.50 16.00 -8.33
CA THR A 43 -21.71 17.19 -8.67
C THR A 43 -21.13 17.16 -10.07
N GLY A 44 -21.08 15.99 -10.71
CA GLY A 44 -20.42 15.77 -12.00
C GLY A 44 -18.89 15.75 -11.91
N VAL A 45 -18.31 15.77 -10.70
CA VAL A 45 -16.86 15.82 -10.50
C VAL A 45 -16.26 14.41 -10.58
N ALA A 46 -15.22 14.26 -11.39
CA ALA A 46 -14.36 13.08 -11.39
C ALA A 46 -13.07 13.37 -10.59
N THR A 47 -12.71 12.45 -9.69
CA THR A 47 -11.43 12.45 -8.97
C THR A 47 -10.64 11.21 -9.32
N ALA A 48 -9.32 11.31 -9.44
CA ALA A 48 -8.47 10.21 -9.86
C ALA A 48 -7.22 10.10 -9.01
N GLY A 49 -6.72 8.87 -8.83
CA GLY A 49 -5.50 8.58 -8.09
C GLY A 49 -4.71 7.44 -8.73
N SER A 50 -3.38 7.55 -8.71
CA SER A 50 -2.47 6.54 -9.24
C SER A 50 -1.40 6.17 -8.22
N ASP A 51 -1.03 4.90 -8.20
CA ASP A 51 0.06 4.41 -7.36
C ASP A 51 1.41 5.09 -7.70
N PRO A 52 2.02 5.83 -6.75
CA PRO A 52 3.30 6.51 -6.98
C PRO A 52 4.49 5.55 -7.14
N ARG A 53 4.37 4.28 -6.69
CA ARG A 53 5.47 3.30 -6.65
C ARG A 53 5.99 2.88 -8.02
N ARG A 54 5.17 3.00 -9.07
CA ARG A 54 5.46 2.43 -10.40
C ARG A 54 5.37 3.42 -11.55
N ARG A 55 5.70 4.70 -11.30
CA ARG A 55 5.69 5.76 -12.34
C ARG A 55 4.34 5.83 -13.07
N ARG A 56 3.25 5.72 -12.31
CA ARG A 56 1.88 5.90 -12.81
C ARG A 56 1.40 7.29 -12.45
N TYR A 57 0.52 7.84 -13.28
CA TYR A 57 0.04 9.19 -13.14
C TYR A 57 -1.48 9.24 -13.35
N ALA A 58 -2.17 9.98 -12.50
CA ALA A 58 -3.50 10.45 -12.77
C ALA A 58 -3.38 11.73 -13.61
N VAL A 59 -4.07 11.75 -14.74
CA VAL A 59 -4.06 12.88 -15.68
C VAL A 59 -5.50 13.31 -15.94
N ALA A 60 -5.70 14.60 -16.21
CA ALA A 60 -7.00 15.18 -16.50
C ALA A 60 -6.89 16.15 -17.68
N TRP A 61 -8.02 16.41 -18.33
CA TRP A 61 -8.19 17.39 -19.39
C TRP A 61 -9.53 18.10 -19.20
#